data_AF-A0A951B9X3-F1
#
_entry.id   AF-A0A951B9X3-F1
#
_cell.length_a   1.000
_cell.length_b   1.000
_cell.length_c   1.000
_cell.angle_alpha   90.00
_cell.angle_beta   90.00
_cell.angle_gamma   90.00
#
_symmetry.space_group_name_H-M   'P 1'
#
loop_
_entity.id
_entity.type
_entity.pdbx_description
1 polymer ?
#
loop_
_entity_poly.entity_id
_entity_poly.type
_entity_poly.pdbx_seq_one_letter_code
_entity_poly.pdbx_strand_id
1 'polypeptide(L)'
;MPQPEIGIIGGSGLYSMPGFTDIQEHNLDTPFGAPSDAYVSGMLEGRRVVFLARHGRGHRILPSELNFRANIYGFKKLGVERIISVSAVGSLKEEHKPTDFVIPDQFVDRTRHRVDTFFGDGIVAHVAFADPVCPEVRRTVIGACAKAGVT
;
A
#
# COMPACT_ATOMS: atom_id res chain seq x y z
N MET A 1 -6.01 23.01 -1.59
CA MET A 1 -4.75 22.36 -1.16
C MET A 1 -4.39 21.31 -2.19
N PRO A 2 -3.11 21.05 -2.51
CA PRO A 2 -2.75 20.00 -3.45
C PRO A 2 -3.21 18.64 -2.89
N GLN A 3 -3.88 17.86 -3.73
CA GLN A 3 -4.26 16.49 -3.39
C GLN A 3 -2.99 15.64 -3.27
N PRO A 4 -2.87 14.77 -2.26
CA PRO A 4 -1.72 13.88 -2.14
C PRO A 4 -1.64 12.94 -3.35
N GLU A 5 -0.57 13.01 -4.12
CA GLU A 5 -0.39 12.12 -5.27
C GLU A 5 0.03 10.69 -4.85
N ILE A 6 0.68 10.55 -3.69
CA ILE A 6 1.35 9.32 -3.25
C ILE A 6 0.75 8.80 -1.95
N GLY A 7 0.36 7.52 -1.97
CA GLY A 7 -0.01 6.73 -0.81
C GLY A 7 1.07 5.70 -0.46
N ILE A 8 1.28 5.45 0.83
CA ILE A 8 2.16 4.41 1.35
C ILE A 8 1.33 3.47 2.21
N ILE A 9 1.38 2.17 1.91
CA ILE A 9 0.81 1.12 2.74
C ILE A 9 1.95 0.43 3.49
N GLY A 10 2.01 0.62 4.80
CA GLY A 10 3.01 -0.02 5.66
C GLY A 10 2.56 -1.41 6.12
N GLY A 11 3.34 -2.44 5.79
CA GLY A 11 3.17 -3.79 6.31
C GLY A 11 3.78 -3.98 7.70
N SER A 12 4.09 -5.23 8.05
CA SER A 12 4.80 -5.59 9.29
C SER A 12 6.07 -4.76 9.47
N GLY A 13 6.21 -4.09 10.62
CA GLY A 13 7.36 -3.26 10.96
C GLY A 13 7.27 -1.78 10.55
N LEU A 14 6.27 -1.39 9.75
CA LEU A 14 6.07 0.01 9.34
C LEU A 14 4.66 0.47 9.74
N TYR A 15 4.52 0.97 10.96
CA TYR A 15 3.22 1.37 11.56
C TYR A 15 3.03 2.89 11.66
N SER A 16 4.09 3.65 11.44
CA SER A 16 4.10 5.11 11.33
C SER A 16 5.09 5.48 10.23
N MET A 17 5.03 6.73 9.77
CA MET A 17 5.96 7.23 8.76
C MET A 17 6.92 8.25 9.38
N PRO A 18 8.17 7.84 9.69
CA PRO A 18 9.19 8.77 10.15
C PRO A 18 9.44 9.88 9.12
N GLY A 19 9.74 11.09 9.61
CA GLY A 19 10.05 12.23 8.76
C GLY A 19 8.84 13.01 8.22
N PHE A 20 7.61 12.60 8.54
CA PHE A 20 6.44 13.41 8.24
C PHE A 20 6.42 14.71 9.06
N THR A 21 6.14 15.82 8.39
CA THR A 21 5.74 17.09 9.01
C THR A 21 4.29 17.43 8.61
N ASP A 22 3.69 18.45 9.22
CA ASP A 22 2.29 18.87 8.96
C ASP A 22 1.28 17.72 9.03
N ILE A 23 1.41 16.89 10.07
CA ILE A 23 0.67 15.65 10.23
C ILE A 23 -0.82 15.93 10.44
N GLN A 24 -1.66 15.21 9.71
CA GLN A 24 -3.11 15.17 9.89
C GLN A 24 -3.60 13.73 9.85
N GLU A 25 -4.45 13.36 10.81
CA GLU A 25 -5.15 12.07 10.80
C GLU A 25 -6.53 12.19 10.13
N HIS A 26 -6.88 11.21 9.31
CA HIS A 26 -8.13 11.12 8.59
C HIS A 26 -8.84 9.82 8.94
N ASN A 27 -9.91 9.93 9.73
CA ASN A 27 -10.84 8.84 9.97
C ASN A 27 -11.89 8.86 8.86
N LEU A 28 -11.95 7.78 8.06
CA LEU A 28 -12.81 7.73 6.88
C LEU A 28 -13.73 6.51 6.93
N ASP A 29 -15.02 6.77 6.76
CA ASP A 29 -15.96 5.73 6.40
C ASP A 29 -15.90 5.46 4.89
N THR A 30 -15.98 4.18 4.53
CA THR A 30 -16.07 3.71 3.15
C THR A 30 -17.31 2.85 2.96
N PRO A 31 -17.84 2.73 1.73
CA PRO A 31 -18.94 1.81 1.43
C PRO A 31 -18.62 0.33 1.73
N PHE A 32 -17.35 0.00 1.96
CA PHE A 32 -16.88 -1.35 2.23
C PHE A 32 -16.59 -1.60 3.72
N GLY A 33 -16.97 -0.66 4.59
CA GLY A 33 -16.67 -0.68 6.02
C GLY A 33 -15.44 0.14 6.39
N ALA A 34 -14.92 -0.07 7.60
CA ALA A 34 -13.78 0.66 8.11
C ALA A 34 -12.46 0.21 7.44
N PRO A 35 -11.55 1.15 7.11
CA PRO A 35 -10.15 0.85 6.84
C PRO A 35 -9.46 0.23 8.07
N SER A 36 -8.24 -0.26 7.88
CA SER A 36 -7.44 -0.87 8.94
C SER A 36 -7.16 0.09 10.12
N ASP A 37 -7.00 1.38 9.84
CA ASP A 37 -6.75 2.46 10.81
C ASP A 37 -7.08 3.81 10.17
N ALA A 38 -6.91 4.90 10.92
CA ALA A 38 -6.87 6.24 10.37
C ALA A 38 -5.73 6.38 9.35
N TYR A 39 -5.98 7.11 8.26
CA TYR A 39 -4.91 7.52 7.36
C TYR A 39 -4.15 8.67 7.98
N VAL A 40 -2.84 8.71 7.80
CA VAL A 40 -2.00 9.81 8.27
C VAL A 40 -1.45 10.52 7.04
N SER A 41 -1.83 11.77 6.82
CA SER A 41 -1.20 12.60 5.78
C SER A 41 -0.14 13.50 6.38
N GLY A 42 0.93 13.75 5.65
CA GLY A 42 1.95 14.71 6.03
C GLY A 42 2.75 15.18 4.83
N MET A 43 3.68 16.09 5.08
CA MET A 43 4.73 16.47 4.13
C MET A 43 5.96 15.59 4.38
N LEU A 44 6.54 15.06 3.31
CA LEU A 44 7.79 14.32 3.31
C LEU A 44 8.65 14.84 2.16
N GLU A 45 9.84 15.36 2.46
CA GLU A 45 10.75 15.92 1.45
C GLU A 45 10.05 16.90 0.48
N GLY A 46 9.19 17.77 1.02
CA GLY A 46 8.44 18.78 0.24
C GLY A 46 7.22 18.25 -0.53
N ARG A 47 6.88 16.95 -0.41
CA ARG A 47 5.70 16.35 -1.06
C ARG A 47 4.64 15.92 -0.05
N ARG A 48 3.38 16.09 -0.41
CA ARG A 48 2.26 15.58 0.40
C ARG A 48 2.06 14.09 0.16
N VAL A 49 2.11 13.30 1.24
CA VAL A 49 2.00 11.84 1.22
C VAL A 49 0.94 11.39 2.21
N VAL A 50 0.21 10.33 1.87
CA VAL A 50 -0.74 9.65 2.78
C VAL A 50 -0.18 8.29 3.16
N PHE A 51 -0.22 7.95 4.44
CA PHE A 51 0.22 6.69 4.99
C PHE A 51 -0.94 5.92 5.61
N LEU A 52 -0.95 4.59 5.45
CA LEU A 52 -1.85 3.68 6.16
C LEU A 52 -1.07 2.47 6.69
N ALA A 53 -1.19 2.20 7.99
CA ALA A 53 -0.70 0.96 8.59
C ALA A 53 -1.63 -0.20 8.20
N ARG A 54 -1.16 -1.13 7.37
CA ARG A 54 -1.97 -2.23 6.82
C ARG A 54 -2.63 -3.05 7.91
N HIS A 55 -1.89 -3.42 8.95
CA HIS A 55 -2.39 -4.25 10.05
C HIS A 55 -2.96 -3.45 11.23
N GLY A 56 -3.18 -2.14 11.02
CA GLY A 56 -3.47 -1.18 12.08
C GLY A 56 -2.25 -0.91 12.99
N ARG A 57 -2.27 0.22 13.70
CA ARG A 57 -1.32 0.49 14.78
C ARG A 57 -1.44 -0.63 15.84
N GLY A 58 -0.29 -1.10 16.31
CA GLY A 58 -0.21 -2.27 17.21
C GLY A 58 -0.30 -3.64 16.52
N HIS A 59 -0.39 -3.69 15.19
CA HIS A 59 -0.38 -4.94 14.41
C HIS A 59 -1.47 -5.93 14.84
N ARG A 60 -2.73 -5.47 14.86
CA ARG A 60 -3.86 -6.20 15.46
C ARG A 60 -4.74 -6.95 14.47
N ILE A 61 -4.59 -6.72 13.16
CA ILE A 61 -5.46 -7.30 12.13
C ILE A 61 -4.69 -8.39 11.38
N LEU A 62 -5.23 -9.62 11.32
CA LEU A 62 -4.58 -10.71 10.59
C LEU A 62 -4.66 -10.48 9.07
N PRO A 63 -3.71 -11.01 8.26
CA PRO A 63 -3.75 -10.86 6.81
C PRO A 63 -5.05 -11.31 6.13
N SER A 64 -5.77 -12.29 6.70
CA SER A 64 -7.07 -12.77 6.19
C SER A 64 -8.25 -11.88 6.56
N GLU A 65 -8.11 -11.03 7.58
CA GLU A 65 -9.17 -10.17 8.12
C GLU A 65 -9.07 -8.72 7.58
N LEU A 66 -8.03 -8.44 6.79
CA LEU A 66 -7.80 -7.13 6.22
C LEU A 66 -8.93 -6.71 5.27
N ASN A 67 -9.47 -5.51 5.51
CA ASN A 67 -10.43 -4.89 4.62
C ASN A 67 -9.73 -4.14 3.47
N PHE A 68 -9.21 -4.89 2.51
CA PHE A 68 -8.48 -4.32 1.37
C PHE A 68 -9.31 -3.32 0.56
N ARG A 69 -10.62 -3.56 0.40
CA ARG A 69 -11.53 -2.66 -0.30
C ARG A 69 -11.62 -1.30 0.40
N ALA A 70 -11.85 -1.27 1.71
CA ALA A 70 -11.88 -0.03 2.47
C ALA A 70 -10.53 0.70 2.41
N ASN A 71 -9.42 -0.03 2.57
CA ASN A 71 -8.08 0.53 2.53
C ASN A 71 -7.76 1.23 1.20
N ILE A 72 -8.06 0.59 0.07
CA ILE A 72 -7.80 1.15 -1.26
C ILE A 72 -8.80 2.27 -1.60
N TYR A 73 -10.09 2.11 -1.21
CA TYR A 73 -11.10 3.14 -1.42
C TYR A 73 -10.77 4.44 -0.68
N GLY A 74 -10.31 4.36 0.58
CA GLY A 74 -9.96 5.55 1.34
C GLY A 74 -8.77 6.31 0.74
N PHE A 75 -7.75 5.63 0.20
CA PHE A 75 -6.70 6.30 -0.59
C PHE A 75 -7.29 7.04 -1.79
N LYS A 76 -8.20 6.39 -2.53
CA LYS A 76 -8.85 7.02 -3.68
C LYS A 76 -9.67 8.26 -3.27
N LYS A 77 -10.39 8.19 -2.14
CA LYS A 77 -11.17 9.30 -1.56
C LYS A 77 -10.27 10.47 -1.14
N LEU A 78 -9.06 10.18 -0.68
CA LEU A 78 -8.05 11.18 -0.31
C LEU A 78 -7.30 11.77 -1.50
N GLY A 79 -7.57 11.34 -2.73
CA GLY A 79 -6.94 11.86 -3.95
C GLY A 79 -5.62 11.20 -4.33
N VAL A 80 -5.26 10.07 -3.70
CA VAL A 80 -4.04 9.32 -4.05
C VAL A 80 -4.12 8.71 -5.44
N GLU A 81 -3.05 8.89 -6.23
CA GLU A 81 -2.94 8.42 -7.60
C GLU A 81 -1.92 7.28 -7.78
N ARG A 82 -0.96 7.16 -6.86
CA ARG A 82 0.07 6.11 -6.85
C ARG A 82 0.24 5.56 -5.46
N ILE A 83 0.27 4.23 -5.31
CA ILE A 83 0.46 3.56 -4.03
C ILE A 83 1.78 2.78 -4.04
N ILE A 84 2.59 2.98 -3.01
CA ILE A 84 3.75 2.16 -2.70
C ILE A 84 3.39 1.28 -1.50
N SER A 85 3.41 -0.03 -1.70
CA SER A 85 3.06 -1.00 -0.67
C SER A 85 4.33 -1.70 -0.19
N VAL A 86 4.62 -1.59 1.11
CA VAL A 86 5.79 -2.22 1.75
C VAL A 86 5.33 -3.49 2.46
N SER A 87 6.03 -4.60 2.25
CA SER A 87 5.67 -5.91 2.82
C SER A 87 6.91 -6.67 3.27
N ALA A 88 6.86 -7.27 4.47
CA ALA A 88 7.80 -8.30 4.85
C ALA A 88 7.45 -9.61 4.13
N VAL A 89 8.45 -10.29 3.57
CA VAL A 89 8.29 -11.52 2.79
C VAL A 89 9.39 -12.54 3.14
N GLY A 90 9.14 -13.81 2.84
CA GLY A 90 10.16 -14.85 2.86
C GLY A 90 10.71 -15.08 1.46
N SER A 91 12.02 -15.24 1.34
CA SER A 91 12.65 -15.61 0.08
C SER A 91 12.35 -17.06 -0.29
N LEU A 92 12.20 -17.33 -1.59
CA LEU A 92 12.14 -18.66 -2.19
C LEU A 92 13.34 -18.94 -3.11
N LYS A 93 14.37 -18.08 -3.05
CA LYS A 93 15.58 -18.15 -3.88
C LYS A 93 16.81 -17.86 -3.04
N GLU A 94 17.86 -18.66 -3.21
CA GLU A 94 19.10 -18.54 -2.43
C GLU A 94 19.78 -17.16 -2.63
N GLU A 95 19.66 -16.57 -3.83
CA GLU A 95 20.27 -15.28 -4.12
C GLU A 95 19.61 -14.08 -3.42
N HIS A 96 18.39 -14.22 -2.90
CA HIS A 96 17.70 -13.16 -2.14
C HIS A 96 17.84 -13.44 -0.65
N LYS A 97 18.76 -12.73 -0.01
CA LYS A 97 19.11 -12.92 1.39
C LYS A 97 18.18 -12.13 2.30
N PRO A 98 18.09 -12.48 3.60
CA PRO A 98 17.45 -11.61 4.57
C PRO A 98 18.00 -10.17 4.47
N THR A 99 17.11 -9.19 4.64
CA THR A 99 17.37 -7.74 4.47
C THR A 99 17.48 -7.21 3.03
N ASP A 100 17.56 -8.08 2.02
CA ASP A 100 17.45 -7.64 0.63
C ASP A 100 16.03 -7.16 0.31
N PHE A 101 15.95 -6.16 -0.55
CA PHE A 101 14.70 -5.63 -1.07
C PHE A 101 14.42 -6.22 -2.44
N VAL A 102 13.19 -6.70 -2.62
CA VAL A 102 12.72 -7.18 -3.91
C VAL A 102 11.60 -6.26 -4.39
N ILE A 103 11.71 -5.80 -5.63
CA ILE A 103 10.66 -5.02 -6.30
C ILE A 103 9.99 -5.95 -7.34
N PRO A 104 9.00 -6.76 -6.92
CA PRO A 104 8.35 -7.72 -7.81
C PRO A 104 7.58 -6.99 -8.91
N ASP A 105 7.40 -7.67 -10.04
CA ASP A 105 6.54 -7.27 -11.15
C ASP A 105 5.39 -8.26 -11.40
N GLN A 106 5.38 -9.40 -10.71
CA GLN A 106 4.42 -10.48 -10.86
C GLN A 106 4.02 -11.09 -9.53
N PHE A 107 2.86 -11.75 -9.51
CA PHE A 107 2.33 -12.45 -8.35
C PHE A 107 1.66 -13.76 -8.75
N VAL A 108 1.66 -14.73 -7.83
CA VAL A 108 0.78 -15.90 -7.87
C VAL A 108 -0.20 -15.77 -6.72
N ASP A 109 -1.47 -15.61 -7.02
CA ASP A 109 -2.50 -15.50 -5.99
C ASP A 109 -2.89 -16.89 -5.48
N ARG A 110 -2.58 -17.15 -4.21
CA ARG A 110 -3.01 -18.36 -3.47
C ARG A 110 -3.96 -18.02 -2.32
N THR A 111 -4.47 -16.80 -2.28
CA THR A 111 -5.39 -16.34 -1.24
C THR A 111 -6.75 -17.02 -1.41
N ARG A 112 -7.48 -17.12 -0.30
CA ARG A 112 -8.83 -17.68 -0.26
C ARG A 112 -9.68 -16.83 0.66
N HIS A 113 -10.99 -16.77 0.39
CA HIS A 113 -11.99 -16.12 1.24
C HIS A 113 -11.88 -14.59 1.36
N ARG A 114 -11.02 -13.95 0.58
CA ARG A 114 -10.96 -12.48 0.49
C ARG A 114 -11.90 -12.00 -0.61
N VAL A 115 -12.55 -10.86 -0.37
CA VAL A 115 -13.24 -10.14 -1.44
C VAL A 115 -12.20 -9.30 -2.18
N ASP A 116 -12.05 -9.53 -3.47
CA ASP A 116 -10.95 -9.06 -4.32
C ASP A 116 -11.40 -8.10 -5.43
N THR A 117 -12.67 -7.69 -5.42
CA THR A 117 -13.24 -6.74 -6.38
C THR A 117 -14.09 -5.67 -5.70
N PHE A 118 -14.13 -4.48 -6.31
CA PHE A 118 -15.08 -3.41 -5.95
C PHE A 118 -16.42 -3.54 -6.66
N PHE A 119 -16.47 -4.36 -7.71
CA PHE A 119 -17.64 -4.59 -8.53
C PHE A 119 -18.49 -5.73 -7.94
N GLY A 120 -19.73 -5.85 -8.41
CA GLY A 120 -20.76 -6.67 -7.78
C GLY A 120 -22.12 -5.97 -7.87
N ASP A 121 -23.15 -6.60 -7.31
CA ASP A 121 -24.48 -5.99 -7.15
C ASP A 121 -25.05 -5.36 -8.44
N GLY A 122 -24.86 -6.05 -9.57
CA GLY A 122 -25.32 -5.60 -10.89
C GLY A 122 -24.29 -4.87 -11.74
N ILE A 123 -23.08 -4.60 -11.22
CA ILE A 123 -21.97 -4.03 -11.99
C ILE A 123 -20.90 -5.10 -12.21
N VAL A 124 -20.57 -5.37 -13.48
CA VAL A 124 -19.54 -6.35 -13.87
C VAL A 124 -18.38 -5.61 -14.51
N ALA A 125 -17.15 -5.94 -14.09
CA ALA A 125 -15.93 -5.45 -14.72
C ALA A 125 -14.84 -6.52 -14.70
N HIS A 126 -14.00 -6.49 -15.73
CA HIS A 126 -12.85 -7.39 -15.87
C HIS A 126 -11.59 -6.55 -16.03
N VAL A 127 -10.80 -6.47 -14.97
CA VAL A 127 -9.54 -5.71 -14.97
C VAL A 127 -8.42 -6.63 -15.46
N ALA A 128 -7.62 -6.17 -16.41
CA ALA A 128 -6.45 -6.89 -16.85
C ALA A 128 -5.42 -6.99 -15.71
N PHE A 129 -4.83 -8.17 -15.54
CA PHE A 129 -3.85 -8.45 -14.48
C PHE A 129 -2.55 -9.06 -15.03
N ALA A 130 -2.30 -8.89 -16.34
CA ALA A 130 -1.08 -9.35 -16.98
C ALA A 130 0.16 -8.64 -16.42
N ASP A 131 0.05 -7.33 -16.15
CA ASP A 131 1.09 -6.49 -15.55
C ASP A 131 0.54 -5.85 -14.25
N PRO A 132 0.53 -6.58 -13.12
CA PRO A 132 -0.16 -6.17 -11.91
C PRO A 132 0.56 -5.07 -11.11
N VAL A 133 1.79 -4.72 -11.49
CA VAL A 133 2.60 -3.67 -10.85
C VAL A 133 2.89 -2.57 -11.86
N CYS A 134 2.58 -1.33 -11.50
CA CYS A 134 2.83 -0.17 -12.37
C CYS A 134 4.33 -0.07 -12.74
N PRO A 135 4.69 -0.16 -14.03
CA PRO A 135 6.10 -0.18 -14.45
C PRO A 135 6.82 1.15 -14.16
N GLU A 136 6.11 2.28 -14.19
CA GLU A 136 6.67 3.60 -13.87
C GLU A 136 7.04 3.72 -12.38
N VAL A 137 6.14 3.30 -11.49
CA VAL A 137 6.40 3.30 -10.04
C VAL A 137 7.53 2.32 -9.73
N ARG A 138 7.51 1.13 -10.31
CA ARG A 138 8.57 0.13 -10.15
C ARG A 138 9.94 0.68 -10.54
N ARG A 139 10.06 1.28 -11.74
CA ARG A 139 11.33 1.90 -12.20
C ARG A 139 11.80 3.00 -11.24
N THR A 140 10.88 3.81 -10.75
CA THR A 140 11.16 4.89 -9.80
C THR A 140 11.71 4.34 -8.48
N VAL A 141 11.07 3.30 -7.92
CA VAL A 141 11.50 2.66 -6.67
C VAL A 141 12.85 1.96 -6.84
N ILE A 142 13.10 1.26 -7.95
CA ILE A 142 14.41 0.65 -8.24
C ILE A 142 15.52 1.72 -8.25
N GLY A 143 15.29 2.84 -8.93
CA GLY A 143 16.24 3.95 -8.95
C GLY A 143 16.45 4.58 -7.57
N ALA A 144 15.41 4.62 -6.73
CA ALA A 144 15.51 5.10 -5.35
C ALA A 144 16.32 4.13 -4.46
N CYS A 145 16.10 2.82 -4.58
CA CYS A 145 16.89 1.81 -3.87
C CYS A 145 18.38 1.91 -4.21
N ALA A 146 18.72 2.03 -5.50
CA ALA A 146 20.10 2.19 -5.94
C ALA A 146 20.77 3.45 -5.36
N LYS A 147 20.05 4.59 -5.32
CA LYS A 147 20.55 5.83 -4.71
C LYS A 147 20.72 5.73 -3.19
N ALA A 148 19.86 4.94 -2.53
CA ALA A 148 19.89 4.74 -1.09
C ALA A 148 20.89 3.64 -0.66
N GLY A 149 21.55 2.95 -1.59
CA GLY A 149 22.44 1.83 -1.29
C GLY A 149 21.71 0.59 -0.76
N VAL A 150 20.43 0.45 -1.10
CA VAL A 150 19.60 -0.70 -0.75
C VAL A 150 19.83 -1.80 -1.79
N THR A 151 20.21 -2.99 -1.32
CA THR A 151 20.41 -4.20 -2.14
C THR A 151 19.13 -4.95 -2.40
#